data_AF-A0A178AXY6-F1
#
_entry.id   AF-A0A178AXY6-F1
#
_cell.length_a   1.000
_cell.length_b   1.000
_cell.length_c   1.000
_cell.angle_alpha   90.00
_cell.angle_beta   90.00
_cell.angle_gamma   90.00
#
_symmetry.space_group_name_H-M   'P 1'
#
loop_
_entity.id
_entity.type
_entity.pdbx_description
1 polymer ?
#
loop_
_entity_poly.entity_id
_entity_poly.type
_entity_poly.pdbx_seq_one_letter_code
_entity_poly.pdbx_strand_id
1 'polypeptide(L)'
;MMIAGDSISHGVEGDWTWRYRLWKWLKNAGYQVEFVGPFKGTHGKPNAYDIRPQPPNLPGESPSKTIESEGKYAPGVDSEFLNSGHASFWGRQAKQTKETINEWVSTYQPDYLLLLVGFNDLGWFVSDADGLLNTMGHLVDQARQAKGDLKFLIGNVVDCTFINGRQDLVDETEKYNELLRRKLEPEEEEPDNPYSWFRFGSPLVPVDMNTYYNCAPSSCPDGWDGLHPNAKGEIAIANGFAQRLWSDYKFQASLSDFPKDRPPRSIGTPSSVRAVSTDEGIVASWNGDPNARGYRLRSRLQGQSSWWSDSKIGNGESSYITWLLTDQTWDVQVATLGDDDALSGWSSIASATAHPKTAPGPPNIITQPTLLRNGIKVPWSPSNVAVNRYVVIFWDLDTPDAWITMYATTDTQYSEYNLLYGHRYGVWVSTWIDLLGGPAGGIPTSVREVLIGGGSPAPLPRVTATNTAPTTVDLSWSAQPNAAGYAIYYKSLIDWNGPQDFVRYTSTVATTVEVAYLFPGTWNYQFCVTTYNGNLESGWTCVTPEKWPGFRSTIFSNETAGVNRTVSTLPMSNSTTQEGGSDLRTMITKFFQAGNRITLENSIVCISG
;
A
#
# COMPACT_ATOMS: atom_id res chain seq x y z
N MET A 1 -20.10 10.24 29.87
CA MET A 1 -18.66 10.26 29.47
C MET A 1 -18.59 10.27 27.95
N MET A 2 -17.61 10.97 27.37
CA MET A 2 -17.32 10.95 25.94
C MET A 2 -15.91 10.42 25.72
N ILE A 3 -15.76 9.54 24.73
CA ILE A 3 -14.45 8.99 24.33
C ILE A 3 -14.14 9.52 22.93
N ALA A 4 -13.11 10.35 22.82
CA ALA A 4 -12.61 10.85 21.54
C ALA A 4 -11.27 10.21 21.22
N GLY A 5 -11.19 9.60 20.04
CA GLY A 5 -10.05 8.78 19.66
C GLY A 5 -10.03 8.47 18.17
N ASP A 6 -9.02 7.68 17.78
CA ASP A 6 -8.85 7.19 16.41
C ASP A 6 -9.32 5.73 16.27
N SER A 7 -8.71 4.96 15.36
CA SER A 7 -9.00 3.55 15.11
C SER A 7 -8.82 2.67 16.34
N ILE A 8 -7.87 2.99 17.23
CA ILE A 8 -7.63 2.26 18.49
C ILE A 8 -8.87 2.32 19.38
N SER A 9 -9.58 3.46 19.35
CA SER A 9 -10.79 3.67 20.14
C SER A 9 -12.07 3.32 19.41
N HIS A 10 -12.10 3.48 18.08
CA HIS A 10 -13.25 3.10 17.27
C HIS A 10 -13.44 1.58 17.28
N GLY A 11 -12.34 0.81 17.21
CA GLY A 11 -12.39 -0.63 17.00
C GLY A 11 -12.97 -0.98 15.63
N VAL A 12 -12.91 -2.26 15.27
CA VAL A 12 -13.46 -2.81 14.04
C VAL A 12 -14.62 -3.78 14.36
N GLU A 13 -15.48 -4.01 13.38
CA GLU A 13 -16.60 -4.96 13.51
C GLU A 13 -16.17 -6.28 14.15
N GLY A 14 -17.00 -6.74 15.09
CA GLY A 14 -16.73 -7.92 15.93
C GLY A 14 -15.92 -7.60 17.18
N ASP A 15 -15.45 -6.36 17.36
CA ASP A 15 -14.75 -5.95 18.58
C ASP A 15 -15.66 -5.84 19.79
N TRP A 16 -15.08 -6.13 20.95
CA TRP A 16 -15.68 -5.73 22.22
C TRP A 16 -15.40 -4.26 22.47
N THR A 17 -14.24 -3.74 22.06
CA THR A 17 -13.71 -2.40 22.34
C THR A 17 -13.41 -2.14 23.81
N TRP A 18 -12.36 -1.37 24.09
CA TRP A 18 -12.00 -0.94 25.44
C TRP A 18 -13.08 -0.03 26.02
N ARG A 19 -13.85 0.65 25.15
CA ARG A 19 -15.03 1.43 25.54
C ARG A 19 -16.04 0.56 26.28
N TYR A 20 -16.40 -0.60 25.74
CA TYR A 20 -17.26 -1.56 26.43
C TYR A 20 -16.61 -2.10 27.69
N ARG A 21 -15.31 -2.42 27.67
CA ARG A 21 -14.60 -2.95 28.86
C ARG A 21 -14.67 -1.97 30.03
N LEU A 22 -14.41 -0.69 29.75
CA LEU A 22 -14.49 0.39 30.73
C LEU A 22 -15.92 0.58 31.23
N TRP A 23 -16.90 0.61 30.33
CA TRP A 23 -18.31 0.70 30.70
C TRP A 23 -18.76 -0.47 31.57
N LYS A 24 -18.36 -1.70 31.23
CA LYS A 24 -18.72 -2.90 31.98
C LYS A 24 -18.12 -2.89 33.38
N TRP A 25 -16.88 -2.43 33.51
CA TRP A 25 -16.21 -2.23 34.80
C TRP A 25 -16.97 -1.22 35.67
N LEU A 26 -17.32 -0.05 35.13
CA LEU A 26 -18.12 0.97 35.83
C LEU A 26 -19.51 0.44 36.24
N LYS A 27 -20.18 -0.26 35.33
CA LYS A 27 -21.50 -0.85 35.58
C LYS A 27 -21.45 -1.91 36.68
N ASN A 28 -20.44 -2.77 36.69
CA ASN A 28 -20.27 -3.80 37.73
C ASN A 28 -20.05 -3.17 39.12
N ALA A 29 -19.44 -1.99 39.17
CA ALA A 29 -19.30 -1.20 40.40
C ALA A 29 -20.56 -0.39 40.78
N GLY A 30 -21.66 -0.55 40.04
CA GLY A 30 -22.95 0.09 40.34
C GLY A 30 -23.09 1.52 39.79
N TYR A 31 -22.14 2.00 38.99
CA TYR A 31 -22.27 3.30 38.33
C TYR A 31 -23.23 3.23 37.14
N GLN A 32 -24.15 4.19 37.06
CA GLN A 32 -24.97 4.43 35.87
C GLN A 32 -24.22 5.42 34.98
N VAL A 33 -23.45 4.90 34.02
CA VAL A 33 -22.64 5.73 33.13
C VAL A 33 -23.19 5.68 31.71
N GLU A 34 -23.53 6.84 31.19
CA GLU A 34 -23.88 7.03 29.79
C GLU A 34 -22.65 7.41 28.98
N PHE A 35 -22.43 6.69 27.88
CA PHE A 35 -21.39 7.03 26.90
C PHE A 35 -22.06 7.80 25.76
N VAL A 36 -21.55 8.99 25.47
CA VAL A 36 -22.17 9.96 24.55
C VAL A 36 -21.19 10.37 23.44
N GLY A 37 -21.75 10.77 22.30
CA GLY A 37 -20.99 11.26 21.16
C GLY A 37 -21.73 11.06 19.82
N PRO A 38 -21.18 11.61 18.74
CA PRO A 38 -21.80 11.61 17.42
C PRO A 38 -21.87 10.25 16.73
N PHE A 39 -21.03 9.30 17.12
CA PHE A 39 -20.91 7.99 16.46
C PHE A 39 -21.39 6.87 17.38
N LYS A 40 -21.75 5.74 16.78
CA LYS A 40 -22.15 4.50 17.45
C LYS A 40 -21.45 3.32 16.77
N GLY A 41 -21.50 2.17 17.43
CA GLY A 41 -20.94 0.93 16.88
C GLY A 41 -19.41 0.94 16.81
N THR A 42 -18.90 0.25 15.79
CA THR A 42 -17.48 0.06 15.47
C THR A 42 -17.23 0.42 14.01
N HIS A 43 -15.97 0.45 13.55
CA HIS A 43 -15.70 0.57 12.12
C HIS A 43 -16.18 -0.68 11.37
N GLY A 44 -17.14 -0.52 10.47
CA GLY A 44 -17.75 -1.61 9.73
C GLY A 44 -16.91 -2.08 8.55
N LYS A 45 -17.38 -3.15 7.92
CA LYS A 45 -16.78 -3.67 6.69
C LYS A 45 -17.07 -2.75 5.51
N PRO A 46 -16.10 -2.52 4.60
CA PRO A 46 -16.36 -1.73 3.39
C PRO A 46 -17.44 -2.39 2.54
N ASN A 47 -18.28 -1.59 1.87
CA ASN A 47 -19.26 -2.14 0.95
C ASN A 47 -18.57 -2.70 -0.30
N ALA A 48 -19.22 -3.66 -0.98
CA ALA A 48 -18.71 -4.23 -2.23
C ALA A 48 -18.52 -3.18 -3.35
N TYR A 49 -19.19 -2.03 -3.27
CA TYR A 49 -18.96 -0.91 -4.18
C TYR A 49 -17.63 -0.19 -3.91
N ASP A 50 -17.23 -0.10 -2.64
CA ASP A 50 -16.06 0.69 -2.23
C ASP A 50 -14.73 -0.05 -2.43
N ILE A 51 -14.77 -1.34 -2.80
CA ILE A 51 -13.59 -2.15 -3.12
C ILE A 51 -13.21 -2.10 -4.61
N ARG A 52 -14.04 -1.48 -5.44
CA ARG A 52 -13.78 -1.32 -6.87
C ARG A 52 -12.60 -0.35 -7.05
N PRO A 53 -11.57 -0.70 -7.82
CA PRO A 53 -10.44 0.19 -8.09
C PRO A 53 -10.89 1.57 -8.55
N GLN A 54 -10.39 2.60 -7.88
CA GLN A 54 -10.61 3.99 -8.26
C GLN A 54 -9.29 4.58 -8.78
N PRO A 55 -9.33 5.41 -9.83
CA PRO A 55 -8.13 6.13 -10.23
C PRO A 55 -7.81 7.22 -9.20
N PRO A 56 -6.57 7.72 -9.15
CA PRO A 56 -6.27 8.96 -8.46
C PRO A 56 -7.17 10.10 -8.97
N ASN A 57 -7.47 11.03 -8.07
CA ASN A 57 -8.18 12.25 -8.39
C ASN A 57 -7.37 13.11 -9.37
N LEU A 58 -8.05 13.74 -10.31
CA LEU A 58 -7.45 14.82 -11.10
C LEU A 58 -7.21 16.05 -10.21
N PRO A 59 -6.28 16.95 -10.59
CA PRO A 59 -6.13 18.23 -9.91
C PRO A 59 -7.47 18.98 -9.79
N GLY A 60 -7.87 19.30 -8.56
CA GLY A 60 -9.13 19.98 -8.27
C GLY A 60 -10.33 19.07 -7.99
N GLU A 61 -10.23 17.76 -8.21
CA GLU A 61 -11.24 16.81 -7.74
C GLU A 61 -11.06 16.53 -6.23
N SER A 62 -12.19 16.41 -5.54
CA SER A 62 -12.20 15.94 -4.15
C SER A 62 -12.29 14.42 -4.12
N PRO A 63 -11.65 13.75 -3.15
CA PRO A 63 -11.89 12.34 -2.88
C PRO A 63 -13.37 12.05 -2.77
N SER A 64 -13.81 10.94 -3.37
CA SER A 64 -15.12 10.37 -3.05
C SER A 64 -15.22 10.20 -1.55
N LYS A 65 -16.31 10.68 -0.94
CA LYS A 65 -16.55 10.44 0.48
C LYS A 65 -16.75 8.95 0.67
N THR A 66 -15.85 8.31 1.42
CA THR A 66 -16.09 6.98 1.93
C THR A 66 -17.40 7.02 2.73
N ILE A 67 -18.34 6.15 2.37
CA ILE A 67 -19.50 5.91 3.23
C ILE A 67 -19.02 4.95 4.29
N GLU A 68 -18.75 5.46 5.48
CA GLU A 68 -18.50 4.62 6.64
C GLU A 68 -19.70 3.71 6.89
N SER A 69 -19.40 2.42 7.07
CA SER A 69 -20.37 1.47 7.57
C SER A 69 -20.28 1.41 9.08
N GLU A 70 -21.43 1.48 9.76
CA GLU A 70 -21.50 1.21 11.19
C GLU A 70 -21.35 -0.30 11.41
N GLY A 71 -20.21 -0.70 11.98
CA GLY A 71 -19.89 -2.06 12.33
C GLY A 71 -20.55 -2.49 13.64
N LYS A 72 -20.88 -3.78 13.73
CA LYS A 72 -21.44 -4.37 14.94
C LYS A 72 -20.35 -4.70 15.97
N TYR A 73 -20.68 -4.53 17.25
CA TYR A 73 -19.90 -5.12 18.33
C TYR A 73 -19.93 -6.65 18.30
N ALA A 74 -19.02 -7.27 19.05
CA ALA A 74 -19.03 -8.69 19.28
C ALA A 74 -20.37 -9.21 19.85
N PRO A 75 -20.81 -10.44 19.51
CA PRO A 75 -22.12 -10.97 19.91
C PRO A 75 -22.41 -11.04 21.42
N GLY A 76 -21.39 -11.01 22.27
CA GLY A 76 -21.56 -11.07 23.72
C GLY A 76 -21.60 -9.72 24.44
N VAL A 77 -21.51 -8.60 23.71
CA VAL A 77 -21.65 -7.26 24.30
C VAL A 77 -23.07 -7.07 24.81
N ASP A 78 -23.21 -6.56 26.03
CA ASP A 78 -24.51 -6.30 26.65
C ASP A 78 -25.36 -5.36 25.78
N SER A 79 -26.64 -5.68 25.60
CA SER A 79 -27.56 -4.92 24.73
C SER A 79 -27.72 -3.45 25.12
N GLU A 80 -27.55 -3.14 26.40
CA GLU A 80 -27.58 -1.76 26.94
C GLU A 80 -26.43 -0.89 26.41
N PHE A 81 -25.28 -1.50 26.08
CA PHE A 81 -24.13 -0.76 25.55
C PHE A 81 -24.19 -0.54 24.04
N LEU A 82 -24.95 -1.35 23.29
CA LEU A 82 -24.93 -1.35 21.82
C LEU A 82 -25.28 0.00 21.20
N ASN A 83 -26.10 0.81 21.87
CA ASN A 83 -26.53 2.13 21.41
C ASN A 83 -25.73 3.29 22.02
N SER A 84 -24.66 2.99 22.77
CA SER A 84 -23.80 4.01 23.37
C SER A 84 -23.09 4.86 22.32
N GLY A 85 -22.98 6.16 22.61
CA GLY A 85 -22.30 7.13 21.75
C GLY A 85 -20.81 7.24 22.05
N HIS A 86 -20.03 7.67 21.06
CA HIS A 86 -18.62 8.02 21.19
C HIS A 86 -18.22 9.07 20.14
N ALA A 87 -17.05 9.67 20.33
CA ALA A 87 -16.43 10.64 19.44
C ALA A 87 -15.13 10.08 18.82
N SER A 88 -15.07 8.76 18.66
CA SER A 88 -13.93 8.05 18.06
C SER A 88 -14.21 7.63 16.63
N PHE A 89 -13.24 7.73 15.73
CA PHE A 89 -13.43 7.44 14.32
C PHE A 89 -12.14 6.89 13.68
N TRP A 90 -12.25 5.94 12.76
CA TRP A 90 -11.09 5.25 12.20
C TRP A 90 -10.25 6.22 11.35
N GLY A 91 -8.93 6.23 11.54
CA GLY A 91 -8.05 7.14 10.82
C GLY A 91 -8.16 8.62 11.23
N ARG A 92 -8.86 8.94 12.32
CA ARG A 92 -9.03 10.32 12.78
C ARG A 92 -7.72 10.88 13.34
N GLN A 93 -7.46 12.16 13.06
CA GLN A 93 -6.34 12.93 13.61
C GLN A 93 -6.81 13.82 14.77
N ALA A 94 -5.90 14.14 15.69
CA ALA A 94 -6.09 15.18 16.70
C ALA A 94 -6.36 16.53 16.02
N LYS A 95 -5.66 16.82 14.90
CA LYS A 95 -5.88 18.01 14.07
C LYS A 95 -7.33 18.20 13.63
N GLN A 96 -7.98 17.13 13.16
CA GLN A 96 -9.39 17.15 12.76
C GLN A 96 -10.33 17.20 13.98
N THR A 97 -9.98 16.49 15.05
CA THR A 97 -10.78 16.44 16.28
C THR A 97 -10.86 17.81 16.95
N LYS A 98 -9.75 18.56 16.97
CA LYS A 98 -9.70 19.95 17.45
C LYS A 98 -10.78 20.84 16.81
N GLU A 99 -11.12 20.62 15.53
CA GLU A 99 -12.10 21.43 14.80
C GLU A 99 -13.56 21.09 15.12
N THR A 100 -13.81 19.94 15.74
CA THR A 100 -15.15 19.36 15.92
C THR A 100 -15.53 19.14 17.38
N ILE A 101 -14.54 19.07 18.29
CA ILE A 101 -14.77 18.74 19.70
C ILE A 101 -15.65 19.76 20.42
N ASN A 102 -15.59 21.04 20.05
CA ASN A 102 -16.43 22.08 20.66
C ASN A 102 -17.92 21.80 20.38
N GLU A 103 -18.27 21.50 19.13
CA GLU A 103 -19.65 21.15 18.75
C GLU A 103 -20.09 19.89 19.50
N TRP A 104 -19.28 18.83 19.50
CA TRP A 104 -19.63 17.59 20.17
C TRP A 104 -19.83 17.76 21.67
N VAL A 105 -18.92 18.46 22.36
CA VAL A 105 -19.09 18.73 23.80
C VAL A 105 -20.32 19.60 24.04
N SER A 106 -20.57 20.60 23.20
CA SER A 106 -21.77 21.46 23.30
C SER A 106 -23.06 20.65 23.16
N THR A 107 -23.12 19.73 22.21
CA THR A 107 -24.30 18.90 21.92
C THR A 107 -24.52 17.81 22.96
N TYR A 108 -23.47 17.07 23.32
CA TYR A 108 -23.58 15.84 24.13
C TYR A 108 -23.29 16.05 25.62
N GLN A 109 -22.79 17.22 26.03
CA GLN A 109 -22.59 17.64 27.42
C GLN A 109 -21.90 16.62 28.35
N PRO A 110 -20.80 15.94 27.93
CA PRO A 110 -20.16 14.92 28.78
C PRO A 110 -19.59 15.51 30.07
N ASP A 111 -19.57 14.76 31.18
CA ASP A 111 -18.87 15.18 32.41
C ASP A 111 -17.38 14.83 32.42
N TYR A 112 -17.02 13.79 31.64
CA TYR A 112 -15.65 13.32 31.45
C TYR A 112 -15.39 13.16 29.96
N LEU A 113 -14.26 13.67 29.50
CA LEU A 113 -13.73 13.47 28.15
C LEU A 113 -12.44 12.66 28.23
N LEU A 114 -12.47 11.45 27.69
CA LEU A 114 -11.33 10.55 27.61
C LEU A 114 -10.75 10.69 26.19
N LEU A 115 -9.47 11.06 26.11
CA LEU A 115 -8.75 11.28 24.86
C LEU A 115 -7.72 10.18 24.65
N LEU A 116 -7.79 9.51 23.50
CA LEU A 116 -6.74 8.62 22.99
C LEU A 116 -6.65 8.82 21.48
N VAL A 117 -5.98 9.91 21.09
CA VAL A 117 -5.87 10.40 19.72
C VAL A 117 -4.49 11.03 19.52
N GLY A 118 -3.98 11.00 18.30
CA GLY A 118 -2.72 11.65 17.92
C GLY A 118 -1.74 10.73 17.20
N PHE A 119 -1.96 9.41 17.25
CA PHE A 119 -1.10 8.45 16.54
C PHE A 119 -1.04 8.77 15.04
N ASN A 120 -2.19 9.03 14.42
CA ASN A 120 -2.25 9.38 12.99
C ASN A 120 -1.57 10.70 12.66
N ASP A 121 -1.46 11.64 13.61
CA ASP A 121 -0.82 12.92 13.37
C ASP A 121 0.70 12.75 13.16
N LEU A 122 1.34 11.93 14.00
CA LEU A 122 2.75 11.55 13.87
C LEU A 122 2.94 10.52 12.73
N GLY A 123 2.08 9.50 12.70
CA GLY A 123 2.16 8.41 11.74
C GLY A 123 2.11 8.89 10.29
N TRP A 124 1.25 9.85 9.96
CA TRP A 124 1.00 10.32 8.59
C TRP A 124 1.68 11.64 8.24
N PHE A 125 2.68 12.07 9.03
CA PHE A 125 3.39 13.33 8.83
C PHE A 125 2.48 14.57 8.80
N VAL A 126 1.33 14.51 9.51
CA VAL A 126 0.41 15.65 9.64
C VAL A 126 1.02 16.71 10.56
N SER A 127 1.78 16.26 11.56
CA SER A 127 2.49 17.09 12.52
C SER A 127 3.68 16.33 13.11
N ASP A 128 4.68 17.08 13.59
CA ASP A 128 5.68 16.58 14.54
C ASP A 128 5.13 16.62 15.99
N ALA A 129 5.94 16.17 16.96
CA ALA A 129 5.61 16.12 18.37
C ALA A 129 5.19 17.48 18.95
N ASP A 130 5.90 18.56 18.63
CA ASP A 130 5.61 19.91 19.13
C ASP A 130 4.27 20.43 18.57
N GLY A 131 4.03 20.24 17.28
CA GLY A 131 2.78 20.63 16.65
C GLY A 131 1.59 19.79 17.13
N LEU A 132 1.78 18.51 17.44
CA LEU A 132 0.74 17.66 18.02
C LEU A 132 0.42 18.10 19.45
N LEU A 133 1.43 18.42 20.27
CA LEU A 133 1.23 18.96 21.61
C LEU A 133 0.41 20.26 21.59
N ASN A 134 0.73 21.18 20.66
CA ASN A 134 -0.03 22.41 20.49
C ASN A 134 -1.48 22.13 20.05
N THR A 135 -1.66 21.19 19.13
CA THR A 135 -2.99 20.75 18.67
C THR A 135 -3.83 20.19 19.81
N MET A 136 -3.24 19.37 20.68
CA MET A 136 -3.91 18.80 21.85
C MET A 136 -4.29 19.89 22.87
N GLY A 137 -3.43 20.89 23.09
CA GLY A 137 -3.75 22.03 23.94
C GLY A 137 -4.97 22.81 23.44
N HIS A 138 -5.01 23.10 22.13
CA HIS A 138 -6.17 23.73 21.52
C HIS A 138 -7.42 22.86 21.59
N LEU A 139 -7.31 21.54 21.44
CA LEU A 139 -8.44 20.63 21.59
C LEU A 139 -9.04 20.73 23.00
N VAL A 140 -8.19 20.72 24.04
CA VAL A 140 -8.62 20.91 25.45
C VAL A 140 -9.29 22.27 25.64
N ASP A 141 -8.73 23.35 25.10
CA ASP A 141 -9.34 24.68 25.19
C ASP A 141 -10.70 24.75 24.48
N GLN A 142 -10.83 24.18 23.27
CA GLN A 142 -12.08 24.12 22.53
C GLN A 142 -13.16 23.33 23.29
N ALA A 143 -12.79 22.22 23.92
CA ALA A 143 -13.70 21.44 24.76
C ALA A 143 -14.15 22.23 26.01
N ARG A 144 -13.23 22.95 26.67
CA ARG A 144 -13.54 23.82 27.82
C ARG A 144 -14.40 25.02 27.45
N GLN A 145 -14.24 25.58 26.25
CA GLN A 145 -15.11 26.64 25.75
C GLN A 145 -16.56 26.18 25.64
N ALA A 146 -16.79 24.91 25.28
CA ALA A 146 -18.12 24.31 25.21
C ALA A 146 -18.67 23.95 26.62
N LYS A 147 -17.82 23.41 27.51
CA LYS A 147 -18.18 23.06 28.89
C LYS A 147 -17.02 23.31 29.84
N GLY A 148 -17.12 24.38 30.62
CA GLY A 148 -16.02 24.91 31.43
C GLY A 148 -15.61 24.08 32.65
N ASP A 149 -16.44 23.11 33.06
CA ASP A 149 -16.21 22.21 34.19
C ASP A 149 -15.86 20.76 33.77
N LEU A 150 -15.56 20.57 32.49
CA LEU A 150 -15.24 19.26 31.91
C LEU A 150 -13.99 18.65 32.56
N LYS A 151 -14.04 17.35 32.88
CA LYS A 151 -12.91 16.59 33.44
C LYS A 151 -12.25 15.77 32.33
N PHE A 152 -10.92 15.70 32.32
CA PHE A 152 -10.19 15.04 31.23
C PHE A 152 -9.32 13.90 31.72
N LEU A 153 -9.29 12.82 30.94
CA LEU A 153 -8.26 11.80 31.02
C LEU A 153 -7.58 11.76 29.66
N ILE A 154 -6.29 12.04 29.59
CA ILE A 154 -5.56 12.19 28.33
C ILE A 154 -4.51 11.09 28.24
N GLY A 155 -4.77 10.12 27.36
CA GLY A 155 -3.80 9.10 26.98
C GLY A 155 -2.68 9.69 26.14
N ASN A 156 -1.45 9.25 26.38
CA ASN A 156 -0.33 9.48 25.48
C ASN A 156 -0.49 8.64 24.20
N VAL A 157 0.30 8.93 23.16
CA VAL A 157 0.27 8.15 21.92
C VAL A 157 0.91 6.79 22.20
N VAL A 158 0.20 5.70 21.85
CA VAL A 158 0.71 4.34 22.02
C VAL A 158 1.88 4.08 21.07
N ASP A 159 2.80 3.22 21.48
CA ASP A 159 3.83 2.70 20.58
C ASP A 159 3.23 1.69 19.59
N CYS A 160 3.99 1.38 18.53
CA CYS A 160 3.65 0.37 17.53
C CYS A 160 4.86 -0.51 17.21
N THR A 161 4.63 -1.63 16.53
CA THR A 161 5.71 -2.47 15.98
C THR A 161 6.53 -1.67 14.96
N PHE A 162 7.84 -1.87 14.93
CA PHE A 162 8.73 -1.09 14.08
C PHE A 162 8.35 -1.21 12.60
N ILE A 163 8.15 -0.07 11.95
CA ILE A 163 7.97 0.04 10.51
C ILE A 163 9.32 0.35 9.89
N ASN A 164 9.76 -0.48 8.93
CA ASN A 164 11.04 -0.29 8.26
C ASN A 164 11.15 1.13 7.65
N GLY A 165 12.26 1.81 7.90
CA GLY A 165 12.49 3.19 7.45
C GLY A 165 11.76 4.28 8.25
N ARG A 166 11.03 3.94 9.32
CA ARG A 166 10.26 4.89 10.14
C ARG A 166 10.82 5.10 11.55
N GLN A 167 12.13 5.26 11.67
CA GLN A 167 12.75 5.65 12.96
C GLN A 167 12.20 7.00 13.45
N ASP A 168 11.82 7.90 12.53
CA ASP A 168 11.13 9.16 12.83
C ASP A 168 9.89 8.95 13.71
N LEU A 169 9.10 7.90 13.45
CA LEU A 169 7.87 7.67 14.19
C LEU A 169 8.14 7.26 15.63
N VAL A 170 9.18 6.47 15.85
CA VAL A 170 9.61 6.07 17.20
C VAL A 170 10.07 7.31 17.97
N ASP A 171 10.97 8.09 17.37
CA ASP A 171 11.58 9.27 18.00
C ASP A 171 10.53 10.36 18.30
N GLU A 172 9.63 10.65 17.36
CA GLU A 172 8.55 11.64 17.54
C GLU A 172 7.50 11.18 18.55
N THR A 173 7.20 9.87 18.63
CA THR A 173 6.28 9.32 19.64
C THR A 173 6.85 9.46 21.04
N GLU A 174 8.13 9.09 21.24
CA GLU A 174 8.82 9.25 22.53
C GLU A 174 8.84 10.74 22.96
N LYS A 175 9.25 11.62 22.04
CA LYS A 175 9.30 13.06 22.27
C LYS A 175 7.93 13.64 22.63
N TYR A 176 6.89 13.30 21.87
CA TYR A 176 5.52 13.78 22.16
C TYR A 176 5.05 13.30 23.54
N ASN A 177 5.25 12.03 23.86
CA ASN A 177 4.81 11.45 25.12
C ASN A 177 5.52 12.09 26.32
N GLU A 178 6.82 12.39 26.22
CA GLU A 178 7.55 13.13 27.25
C GLU A 178 7.00 14.56 27.41
N LEU A 179 6.80 15.27 26.31
CA LEU A 179 6.25 16.63 26.32
C LEU A 179 4.84 16.68 26.93
N LEU A 180 3.98 15.72 26.56
CA LEU A 180 2.63 15.62 27.10
C LEU A 180 2.66 15.38 28.62
N ARG A 181 3.47 14.43 29.08
CA ARG A 181 3.63 14.14 30.52
C ARG A 181 4.00 15.40 31.30
N ARG A 182 5.01 16.16 30.84
CA ARG A 182 5.45 17.41 31.49
C ARG A 182 4.37 18.49 31.53
N LYS A 183 3.44 18.52 30.56
CA LYS A 183 2.31 19.47 30.52
C LYS A 183 1.18 19.09 31.46
N LEU A 184 0.93 17.79 31.64
CA LEU A 184 -0.19 17.28 32.46
C LEU A 184 0.20 17.08 33.93
N GLU A 185 1.45 16.73 34.19
CA GLU A 185 2.03 16.53 35.53
C GLU A 185 3.33 17.34 35.66
N PRO A 186 3.23 18.68 35.84
CA PRO A 186 4.41 19.49 36.11
C PRO A 186 5.00 19.13 37.48
N GLU A 187 6.34 19.09 37.57
CA GLU A 187 7.04 18.89 38.84
C GLU A 187 6.74 20.07 39.80
N GLU A 188 6.71 19.79 41.12
CA GLU A 188 6.20 20.70 42.18
C GLU A 188 6.91 22.08 42.26
N GLU A 189 8.04 22.27 41.58
CA GLU A 189 8.86 23.50 41.66
C GLU A 189 8.50 24.61 40.66
N GLU A 190 7.45 24.47 39.84
CA GLU A 190 6.95 25.58 39.00
C GLU A 190 5.47 25.95 39.24
N PRO A 191 5.14 26.63 40.37
CA PRO A 191 3.79 27.08 40.69
C PRO A 191 3.16 28.00 39.64
N ASP A 192 4.00 28.67 38.85
CA ASP A 192 3.61 29.58 37.77
C ASP A 192 3.93 28.99 36.39
N ASN A 193 4.06 27.66 36.24
CA ASN A 193 4.33 27.04 34.94
C ASN A 193 3.25 27.51 33.92
N PRO A 194 3.58 28.43 33.00
CA PRO A 194 2.59 29.01 32.08
C PRO A 194 2.11 28.00 31.05
N TYR A 195 2.64 26.77 31.12
CA TYR A 195 2.40 25.67 30.23
C TYR A 195 1.54 24.56 30.83
N SER A 196 1.20 24.59 32.12
CA SER A 196 0.26 23.61 32.68
C SER A 196 -1.14 23.84 32.14
N TRP A 197 -1.79 22.77 31.70
CA TRP A 197 -3.20 22.84 31.28
C TRP A 197 -4.16 22.68 32.46
N PHE A 198 -3.68 22.41 33.67
CA PHE A 198 -4.54 22.13 34.82
C PHE A 198 -5.41 23.34 35.21
N ARG A 199 -6.68 23.07 35.56
CA ARG A 199 -7.60 24.05 36.16
C ARG A 199 -8.41 23.35 37.24
N PHE A 200 -8.52 23.92 38.44
CA PHE A 200 -9.28 23.30 39.54
C PHE A 200 -10.73 22.96 39.17
N GLY A 201 -11.42 23.84 38.43
CA GLY A 201 -12.79 23.60 37.97
C GLY A 201 -12.92 22.61 36.82
N SER A 202 -11.83 22.30 36.12
CA SER A 202 -11.79 21.43 34.94
C SER A 202 -10.48 20.63 34.97
N PRO A 203 -10.33 19.71 35.94
CA PRO A 203 -9.09 18.98 36.14
C PRO A 203 -8.83 18.04 34.97
N LEU A 204 -7.56 17.78 34.71
CA LEU A 204 -7.09 16.83 33.73
C LEU A 204 -6.01 15.96 34.36
N VAL A 205 -5.94 14.70 33.93
CA VAL A 205 -4.93 13.75 34.38
C VAL A 205 -4.36 12.98 33.19
N PRO A 206 -3.06 12.66 33.20
CA PRO A 206 -2.50 11.80 32.17
C PRO A 206 -2.91 10.35 32.41
N VAL A 207 -2.94 9.60 31.32
CA VAL A 207 -3.00 8.15 31.33
C VAL A 207 -1.82 7.63 30.53
N ASP A 208 -0.82 7.09 31.21
CA ASP A 208 0.33 6.46 30.56
C ASP A 208 -0.08 5.09 29.99
N MET A 209 -0.48 5.08 28.72
CA MET A 209 -0.88 3.89 27.99
C MET A 209 0.25 2.90 27.84
N ASN A 210 1.51 3.32 27.73
CA ASN A 210 2.65 2.40 27.48
C ASN A 210 2.92 1.51 28.71
N THR A 211 2.50 1.94 29.90
CA THR A 211 2.50 1.11 31.11
C THR A 211 1.51 -0.06 31.02
N TYR A 212 0.40 0.10 30.31
CA TYR A 212 -0.69 -0.89 30.29
C TYR A 212 -0.80 -1.67 28.98
N TYR A 213 -0.76 -0.97 27.85
CA TYR A 213 -0.85 -1.52 26.51
C TYR A 213 0.53 -1.98 26.04
N ASN A 214 0.77 -3.29 26.08
CA ASN A 214 2.05 -3.88 25.71
C ASN A 214 2.21 -3.91 24.19
N CYS A 215 2.65 -2.78 23.66
CA CYS A 215 3.04 -2.59 22.28
C CYS A 215 4.32 -1.75 22.26
N ALA A 216 5.28 -2.14 21.42
CA ALA A 216 6.58 -1.49 21.32
C ALA A 216 7.20 -1.79 19.94
N PRO A 217 8.23 -1.04 19.51
CA PRO A 217 8.93 -1.31 18.24
C PRO A 217 9.42 -2.76 18.09
N SER A 218 9.78 -3.41 19.20
CA SER A 218 10.24 -4.79 19.20
C SER A 218 9.13 -5.84 19.06
N SER A 219 7.92 -5.56 19.55
CA SER A 219 6.81 -6.51 19.59
C SER A 219 5.51 -5.85 20.07
N CYS A 220 4.36 -6.32 19.59
CA CYS A 220 3.06 -5.82 20.01
C CYS A 220 2.07 -6.92 20.41
N PRO A 221 2.31 -7.64 21.52
CA PRO A 221 1.43 -8.73 21.96
C PRO A 221 0.01 -8.30 22.37
N ASP A 222 -0.21 -7.01 22.64
CA ASP A 222 -1.55 -6.47 22.92
C ASP A 222 -2.25 -5.94 21.65
N GLY A 223 -1.55 -5.89 20.52
CA GLY A 223 -2.11 -5.54 19.22
C GLY A 223 -2.37 -6.77 18.35
N TRP A 224 -3.14 -6.64 17.26
CA TRP A 224 -3.33 -7.73 16.28
C TRP A 224 -2.65 -7.49 14.93
N ASP A 225 -2.26 -6.25 14.63
CA ASP A 225 -1.53 -5.85 13.40
C ASP A 225 -0.32 -4.96 13.71
N GLY A 226 0.20 -5.06 14.93
CA GLY A 226 1.30 -4.24 15.41
C GLY A 226 0.89 -2.86 15.91
N LEU A 227 -0.41 -2.51 15.92
CA LEU A 227 -0.92 -1.25 16.46
C LEU A 227 -2.29 -1.37 17.14
N HIS A 228 -3.27 -1.98 16.47
CA HIS A 228 -4.67 -1.97 16.91
C HIS A 228 -4.92 -3.04 17.98
N PRO A 229 -5.69 -2.72 19.04
CA PRO A 229 -5.80 -3.59 20.20
C PRO A 229 -6.50 -4.91 19.87
N ASN A 230 -5.85 -6.01 20.24
CA ASN A 230 -6.49 -7.32 20.30
C ASN A 230 -7.34 -7.43 21.58
N ALA A 231 -7.94 -8.60 21.82
CA ALA A 231 -8.83 -8.80 22.97
C ALA A 231 -8.20 -8.47 24.34
N LYS A 232 -6.88 -8.65 24.48
CA LYS A 232 -6.08 -8.33 25.66
C LYS A 232 -5.74 -6.84 25.70
N GLY A 233 -5.34 -6.26 24.56
CA GLY A 233 -5.13 -4.82 24.42
C GLY A 233 -6.34 -3.97 24.79
N GLU A 234 -7.54 -4.40 24.40
CA GLU A 234 -8.78 -3.71 24.77
C GLU A 234 -9.02 -3.68 26.28
N ILE A 235 -8.56 -4.71 26.99
CA ILE A 235 -8.63 -4.76 28.46
C ILE A 235 -7.55 -3.87 29.06
N ALA A 236 -6.33 -3.91 28.52
CA ALA A 236 -5.21 -3.09 28.97
C ALA A 236 -5.51 -1.58 28.88
N ILE A 237 -6.00 -1.11 27.74
CA ILE A 237 -6.36 0.30 27.54
C ILE A 237 -7.47 0.71 28.52
N ALA A 238 -8.53 -0.11 28.64
CA ALA A 238 -9.61 0.16 29.58
C ALA A 238 -9.12 0.21 31.04
N ASN A 239 -8.20 -0.67 31.41
CA ASN A 239 -7.58 -0.68 32.73
C ASN A 239 -6.76 0.60 32.97
N GLY A 240 -5.99 1.07 32.00
CA GLY A 240 -5.25 2.34 32.10
C GLY A 240 -6.16 3.52 32.45
N PHE A 241 -7.28 3.69 31.73
CA PHE A 241 -8.27 4.72 32.05
C PHE A 241 -8.96 4.49 33.40
N ALA A 242 -9.31 3.24 33.72
CA ALA A 242 -9.94 2.88 34.98
C ALA A 242 -9.06 3.19 36.20
N GLN A 243 -7.74 2.99 36.09
CA GLN A 243 -6.77 3.33 37.13
C GLN A 243 -6.86 4.81 37.52
N ARG A 244 -6.89 5.71 36.54
CA ARG A 244 -6.97 7.16 36.79
C ARG A 244 -8.37 7.62 37.24
N LEU A 245 -9.43 6.97 36.75
CA LEU A 245 -10.78 7.17 37.31
C LEU A 245 -10.83 6.77 38.79
N TRP A 246 -10.17 5.67 39.17
CA TRP A 246 -10.10 5.20 40.55
C TRP A 246 -9.22 6.11 41.41
N SER A 247 -7.98 6.39 41.01
CA SER A 247 -7.00 7.13 41.81
C SER A 247 -7.32 8.62 41.93
N ASP A 248 -7.74 9.28 40.86
CA ASP A 248 -7.82 10.75 40.80
C ASP A 248 -9.27 11.22 40.91
N TYR A 249 -10.19 10.53 40.23
CA TYR A 249 -11.63 10.85 40.25
C TYR A 249 -12.45 10.05 41.25
N LYS A 250 -11.81 9.17 42.03
CA LYS A 250 -12.39 8.43 43.17
C LYS A 250 -13.58 7.52 42.80
N PHE A 251 -13.58 6.97 41.59
CA PHE A 251 -14.52 5.89 41.25
C PHE A 251 -14.17 4.63 42.08
N GLN A 252 -15.05 4.24 42.99
CA GLN A 252 -14.89 3.11 43.90
C GLN A 252 -15.26 1.80 43.21
N ALA A 253 -14.32 1.25 42.46
CA ALA A 253 -14.49 0.01 41.71
C ALA A 253 -13.22 -0.85 41.84
N SER A 254 -13.37 -2.18 41.86
CA SER A 254 -12.20 -3.05 41.96
C SER A 254 -11.53 -3.18 40.60
N LEU A 255 -10.24 -2.87 40.52
CA LEU A 255 -9.46 -3.04 39.29
C LEU A 255 -9.25 -4.52 38.93
N SER A 256 -9.51 -5.44 39.87
CA SER A 256 -9.50 -6.89 39.61
C SER A 256 -10.69 -7.38 38.79
N ASP A 257 -11.70 -6.55 38.55
CA ASP A 257 -12.93 -6.94 37.85
C ASP A 257 -12.75 -7.01 36.33
N PHE A 258 -11.62 -6.50 35.82
CA PHE A 258 -11.22 -6.74 34.44
C PHE A 258 -10.89 -8.23 34.24
N PRO A 259 -11.32 -8.84 33.13
CA PRO A 259 -10.88 -10.18 32.77
C PRO A 259 -9.35 -10.22 32.66
N LYS A 260 -8.71 -11.23 33.26
CA LYS A 260 -7.24 -11.34 33.25
C LYS A 260 -6.65 -11.69 31.89
N ASP A 261 -7.43 -12.42 31.08
CA ASP A 261 -7.02 -12.85 29.76
C ASP A 261 -8.27 -13.12 28.90
N ARG A 262 -8.09 -13.07 27.59
CA ARG A 262 -9.09 -13.50 26.64
C ARG A 262 -8.40 -14.13 25.43
N PRO A 263 -8.75 -15.38 25.07
CA PRO A 263 -8.13 -16.03 23.93
C PRO A 263 -8.34 -15.22 22.65
N PRO A 264 -7.37 -15.27 21.70
CA PRO A 264 -7.55 -14.75 20.36
C PRO A 264 -8.83 -15.27 19.72
N ARG A 265 -9.38 -14.50 18.78
CA ARG A 265 -10.64 -14.91 18.14
C ARG A 265 -10.43 -16.17 17.30
N SER A 266 -11.38 -17.09 17.39
CA SER A 266 -11.42 -18.24 16.49
C SER A 266 -11.83 -17.80 15.08
N ILE A 267 -11.04 -18.17 14.08
CA ILE A 267 -11.30 -17.89 12.66
C ILE A 267 -11.64 -19.17 11.90
N GLY A 268 -12.61 -19.08 11.00
CA GLY A 268 -13.02 -20.13 10.08
C GLY A 268 -12.50 -19.92 8.66
N THR A 269 -12.55 -20.98 7.85
CA THR A 269 -12.28 -20.90 6.41
C THR A 269 -13.45 -20.22 5.69
N PRO A 270 -13.21 -19.24 4.80
CA PRO A 270 -14.27 -18.61 4.02
C PRO A 270 -15.11 -19.63 3.25
N SER A 271 -16.42 -19.43 3.24
CA SER A 271 -17.37 -20.30 2.53
C SER A 271 -18.03 -19.58 1.37
N SER A 272 -18.68 -20.34 0.47
CA SER A 272 -19.40 -19.79 -0.70
C SER A 272 -18.52 -18.90 -1.59
N VAL A 273 -17.23 -19.22 -1.71
CA VAL A 273 -16.30 -18.45 -2.55
C VAL A 273 -16.73 -18.52 -4.00
N ARG A 274 -16.84 -17.35 -4.64
CA ARG A 274 -17.25 -17.16 -6.03
C ARG A 274 -16.26 -16.25 -6.73
N ALA A 275 -16.05 -16.51 -8.02
CA ALA A 275 -15.33 -15.63 -8.92
C ALA A 275 -16.26 -15.33 -10.10
N VAL A 276 -16.41 -14.05 -10.46
CA VAL A 276 -17.32 -13.61 -11.53
C VAL A 276 -16.60 -12.62 -12.44
N SER A 277 -16.69 -12.82 -13.75
CA SER A 277 -16.17 -11.85 -14.72
C SER A 277 -17.01 -10.57 -14.71
N THR A 278 -16.33 -9.44 -14.76
CA THR A 278 -16.91 -8.11 -14.92
C THR A 278 -16.24 -7.40 -16.09
N ASP A 279 -16.73 -6.21 -16.44
CA ASP A 279 -16.14 -5.40 -17.52
C ASP A 279 -14.73 -4.86 -17.16
N GLU A 280 -14.29 -4.96 -15.90
CA GLU A 280 -12.97 -4.49 -15.46
C GLU A 280 -11.98 -5.63 -15.13
N GLY A 281 -12.47 -6.87 -15.01
CA GLY A 281 -11.66 -8.01 -14.61
C GLY A 281 -12.52 -9.08 -13.94
N ILE A 282 -12.07 -9.62 -12.82
CA ILE A 282 -12.81 -10.61 -12.03
C ILE A 282 -13.09 -10.05 -10.64
N VAL A 283 -14.30 -10.26 -10.12
CA VAL A 283 -14.61 -10.03 -8.72
C VAL A 283 -14.69 -11.38 -8.00
N ALA A 284 -13.88 -11.52 -6.96
CA ALA A 284 -13.98 -12.61 -6.01
C ALA A 284 -14.85 -12.17 -4.83
N SER A 285 -15.77 -13.03 -4.37
CA SER A 285 -16.60 -12.77 -3.19
C SER A 285 -16.81 -14.05 -2.38
N TRP A 286 -17.06 -13.89 -1.07
CA TRP A 286 -17.22 -15.00 -0.14
C TRP A 286 -18.14 -14.62 1.01
N ASN A 287 -18.58 -15.60 1.79
CA ASN A 287 -19.19 -15.33 3.09
C ASN A 287 -18.05 -15.14 4.10
N GLY A 288 -17.99 -13.96 4.72
CA GLY A 288 -16.96 -13.64 5.69
C GLY A 288 -17.12 -14.28 7.06
N ASP A 289 -16.04 -14.24 7.83
CA ASP A 289 -16.04 -14.62 9.24
C ASP A 289 -16.30 -13.36 10.11
N PRO A 290 -17.20 -13.41 11.11
CA PRO A 290 -17.45 -12.27 12.01
C PRO A 290 -16.24 -11.88 12.87
N ASN A 291 -15.24 -12.75 12.97
CA ASN A 291 -14.01 -12.52 13.70
C ASN A 291 -12.82 -12.15 12.80
N ALA A 292 -13.03 -11.99 11.49
CA ALA A 292 -11.96 -11.67 10.55
C ALA A 292 -11.33 -10.30 10.84
N ARG A 293 -9.99 -10.26 10.90
CA ARG A 293 -9.19 -9.03 10.82
C ARG A 293 -8.91 -8.60 9.39
N GLY A 294 -9.03 -9.55 8.46
CA GLY A 294 -8.84 -9.36 7.04
C GLY A 294 -8.93 -10.69 6.34
N TYR A 295 -8.47 -10.71 5.09
CA TYR A 295 -8.34 -11.95 4.34
C TYR A 295 -6.99 -12.00 3.63
N ARG A 296 -6.54 -13.21 3.33
CA ARG A 296 -5.47 -13.45 2.38
C ARG A 296 -6.10 -13.98 1.10
N LEU A 297 -5.84 -13.32 -0.02
CA LEU A 297 -6.36 -13.68 -1.33
C LEU A 297 -5.19 -14.03 -2.24
N ARG A 298 -5.29 -15.19 -2.88
CA ARG A 298 -4.33 -15.61 -3.90
C ARG A 298 -5.03 -15.95 -5.20
N SER A 299 -4.40 -15.61 -6.31
CA SER A 299 -4.90 -15.93 -7.64
C SER A 299 -3.82 -16.43 -8.57
N ARG A 300 -4.20 -17.21 -9.59
CA ARG A 300 -3.30 -17.70 -10.63
C ARG A 300 -4.05 -17.95 -11.93
N LEU A 301 -3.32 -17.92 -13.04
CA LEU A 301 -3.84 -18.44 -14.30
C LEU A 301 -4.09 -19.96 -14.14
N GLN A 302 -5.25 -20.43 -14.59
CA GLN A 302 -5.63 -21.83 -14.49
C GLN A 302 -4.59 -22.73 -15.17
N GLY A 303 -4.25 -23.84 -14.51
CA GLY A 303 -3.22 -24.77 -14.97
C GLY A 303 -1.79 -24.44 -14.52
N GLN A 304 -1.54 -23.25 -13.97
CA GLN A 304 -0.26 -22.93 -13.34
C GLN A 304 -0.14 -23.59 -11.96
N SER A 305 1.06 -24.06 -11.61
CA SER A 305 1.34 -24.63 -10.29
C SER A 305 1.54 -23.54 -9.24
N SER A 306 2.23 -22.45 -9.60
CA SER A 306 2.52 -21.31 -8.73
C SER A 306 1.36 -20.31 -8.68
N TRP A 307 1.18 -19.68 -7.51
CA TRP A 307 0.29 -18.54 -7.36
C TRP A 307 0.89 -17.30 -8.01
N TRP A 308 0.10 -16.60 -8.82
CA TRP A 308 0.52 -15.35 -9.44
C TRP A 308 0.56 -14.22 -8.41
N SER A 309 -0.52 -14.03 -7.65
CA SER A 309 -0.55 -13.12 -6.51
C SER A 309 -0.93 -13.84 -5.23
N ASP A 310 -0.50 -13.27 -4.11
CA ASP A 310 -0.86 -13.69 -2.76
C ASP A 310 -0.74 -12.48 -1.84
N SER A 311 -1.89 -11.86 -1.51
CA SER A 311 -1.95 -10.57 -0.84
C SER A 311 -2.85 -10.62 0.37
N LYS A 312 -2.46 -9.90 1.43
CA LYS A 312 -3.40 -9.49 2.50
C LYS A 312 -4.34 -8.42 1.93
N ILE A 313 -5.61 -8.52 2.25
CA ILE A 313 -6.65 -7.56 1.92
C ILE A 313 -7.45 -7.24 3.19
N GLY A 314 -8.16 -6.10 3.20
CA GLY A 314 -8.99 -5.68 4.32
C GLY A 314 -10.10 -6.66 4.67
N ASN A 315 -10.90 -6.33 5.69
CA ASN A 315 -11.99 -7.17 6.21
C ASN A 315 -13.25 -7.22 5.32
N GLY A 316 -13.20 -6.63 4.11
CA GLY A 316 -14.26 -6.72 3.11
C GLY A 316 -14.41 -8.15 2.59
N GLU A 317 -15.65 -8.53 2.22
CA GLU A 317 -15.99 -9.91 1.80
C GLU A 317 -15.95 -10.10 0.28
N SER A 318 -15.23 -9.20 -0.40
CA SER A 318 -15.00 -9.26 -1.83
C SER A 318 -13.71 -8.52 -2.20
N SER A 319 -13.16 -8.82 -3.37
CA SER A 319 -12.00 -8.14 -3.93
C SER A 319 -11.99 -8.22 -5.46
N TYR A 320 -11.48 -7.17 -6.09
CA TYR A 320 -11.26 -7.13 -7.54
C TYR A 320 -9.90 -7.71 -7.90
N ILE A 321 -9.87 -8.45 -8.99
CA ILE A 321 -8.68 -8.89 -9.70
C ILE A 321 -8.75 -8.23 -11.08
N THR A 322 -8.01 -7.14 -11.24
CA THR A 322 -7.96 -6.33 -12.47
C THR A 322 -6.68 -6.61 -13.26
N TRP A 323 -6.50 -5.86 -14.35
CA TRP A 323 -5.33 -5.95 -15.22
C TRP A 323 -5.13 -7.35 -15.81
N LEU A 324 -6.26 -7.96 -16.18
CA LEU A 324 -6.34 -9.27 -16.81
C LEU A 324 -6.40 -9.14 -18.34
N LEU A 325 -5.97 -10.17 -19.05
CA LEU A 325 -6.18 -10.25 -20.50
C LEU A 325 -7.48 -11.01 -20.80
N THR A 326 -8.08 -10.71 -21.94
CA THR A 326 -9.29 -11.42 -22.39
C THR A 326 -9.01 -12.92 -22.53
N ASP A 327 -10.03 -13.71 -22.23
CA ASP A 327 -10.07 -15.17 -22.38
C ASP A 327 -9.09 -15.93 -21.48
N GLN A 328 -8.52 -15.26 -20.47
CA GLN A 328 -7.76 -15.91 -19.41
C GLN A 328 -8.69 -16.41 -18.30
N THR A 329 -8.62 -17.71 -17.99
CA THR A 329 -9.29 -18.28 -16.79
C THR A 329 -8.37 -18.19 -15.58
N TRP A 330 -8.87 -17.60 -14.50
CA TRP A 330 -8.13 -17.42 -13.25
C TRP A 330 -8.76 -18.22 -12.11
N ASP A 331 -7.92 -18.93 -11.36
CA ASP A 331 -8.27 -19.60 -10.11
C ASP A 331 -8.03 -18.63 -8.93
N VAL A 332 -8.93 -18.64 -7.95
CA VAL A 332 -8.88 -17.80 -6.75
C VAL A 332 -9.10 -18.65 -5.50
N GLN A 333 -8.36 -18.37 -4.44
CA GLN A 333 -8.63 -18.87 -3.09
C GLN A 333 -8.52 -17.75 -2.07
N VAL A 334 -9.28 -17.91 -0.99
CA VAL A 334 -9.31 -16.95 0.12
C VAL A 334 -9.15 -17.70 1.43
N ALA A 335 -8.40 -17.10 2.36
CA ALA A 335 -8.28 -17.54 3.75
C ALA A 335 -8.54 -16.35 4.68
N THR A 336 -9.09 -16.61 5.86
CA THR A 336 -9.36 -15.58 6.86
C THR A 336 -8.08 -15.27 7.62
N LEU A 337 -7.82 -13.97 7.85
CA LEU A 337 -6.80 -13.49 8.78
C LEU A 337 -7.46 -13.18 10.14
N GLY A 338 -6.87 -13.70 11.21
CA GLY A 338 -7.22 -13.42 12.60
C GLY A 338 -6.21 -12.50 13.27
N ASP A 339 -6.21 -12.51 14.60
CA ASP A 339 -5.18 -11.79 15.38
C ASP A 339 -3.78 -12.39 15.10
N ASP A 340 -2.73 -11.57 15.11
CA ASP A 340 -1.32 -11.97 14.93
C ASP A 340 -1.05 -12.79 13.66
N ASP A 341 -1.68 -12.39 12.54
CA ASP A 341 -1.58 -13.08 11.24
C ASP A 341 -2.02 -14.56 11.25
N ALA A 342 -2.80 -14.97 12.26
CA ALA A 342 -3.42 -16.29 12.27
C ALA A 342 -4.19 -16.51 10.96
N LEU A 343 -3.93 -17.64 10.29
CA LEU A 343 -4.51 -17.93 8.98
C LEU A 343 -5.38 -19.18 9.07
N SER A 344 -6.62 -19.09 8.60
CA SER A 344 -7.48 -20.27 8.46
C SER A 344 -7.04 -21.15 7.28
N GLY A 345 -7.68 -22.31 7.10
CA GLY A 345 -7.50 -23.10 5.88
C GLY A 345 -7.95 -22.32 4.65
N TRP A 346 -7.30 -22.55 3.51
CA TRP A 346 -7.74 -21.96 2.23
C TRP A 346 -9.08 -22.53 1.79
N SER A 347 -9.93 -21.67 1.22
CA SER A 347 -11.20 -22.07 0.62
C SER A 347 -11.03 -23.08 -0.53
N SER A 348 -12.13 -23.67 -1.00
CA SER A 348 -12.15 -24.28 -2.33
C SER A 348 -11.77 -23.26 -3.41
N ILE A 349 -11.19 -23.73 -4.52
CA ILE A 349 -10.90 -22.89 -5.68
C ILE A 349 -12.21 -22.42 -6.31
N ALA A 350 -12.32 -21.11 -6.56
CA ALA A 350 -13.31 -20.54 -7.48
C ALA A 350 -12.58 -20.04 -8.73
N SER A 351 -13.20 -20.17 -9.90
CA SER A 351 -12.57 -19.75 -11.16
C SER A 351 -13.53 -18.95 -12.04
N ALA A 352 -12.98 -18.00 -12.80
CA ALA A 352 -13.71 -17.25 -13.82
C ALA A 352 -12.81 -16.92 -15.00
N THR A 353 -13.39 -16.80 -16.19
CA THR A 353 -12.71 -16.33 -17.40
C THR A 353 -12.92 -14.84 -17.56
N ALA A 354 -11.84 -14.08 -17.66
CA ALA A 354 -11.88 -12.62 -17.75
C ALA A 354 -12.23 -12.16 -19.18
N HIS A 355 -13.12 -11.18 -19.29
CA HIS A 355 -13.43 -10.47 -20.54
C HIS A 355 -13.47 -8.95 -20.31
N PRO A 356 -12.36 -8.34 -19.87
CA PRO A 356 -12.34 -6.93 -19.52
C PRO A 356 -12.55 -6.07 -20.78
N LYS A 357 -13.34 -5.01 -20.63
CA LYS A 357 -13.61 -3.98 -21.64
C LYS A 357 -12.77 -2.73 -21.44
N THR A 358 -11.83 -2.74 -20.49
CA THR A 358 -10.87 -1.67 -20.24
C THR A 358 -9.95 -1.43 -21.43
N ALA A 359 -9.41 -0.22 -21.58
CA ALA A 359 -8.50 0.13 -22.66
C ALA A 359 -7.03 -0.20 -22.32
N PRO A 360 -6.20 -0.63 -23.29
CA PRO A 360 -4.76 -0.79 -23.06
C PRO A 360 -4.10 0.56 -22.70
N GLY A 361 -2.93 0.51 -22.05
CA GLY A 361 -2.11 1.71 -21.82
C GLY A 361 -1.76 2.43 -23.14
N PRO A 362 -1.47 3.75 -23.07
CA PRO A 362 -1.32 4.54 -24.29
C PRO A 362 -0.10 4.13 -25.12
N PRO A 363 -0.14 4.34 -26.44
CA PRO A 363 0.99 4.03 -27.31
C PRO A 363 2.11 5.06 -27.21
N ASN A 364 3.32 4.65 -27.64
CA ASN A 364 4.49 5.52 -27.82
C ASN A 364 4.88 6.34 -26.58
N ILE A 365 4.78 5.73 -25.40
CA ILE A 365 5.24 6.36 -24.16
C ILE A 365 6.77 6.48 -24.20
N ILE A 366 7.26 7.66 -23.85
CA ILE A 366 8.69 7.99 -23.75
C ILE A 366 8.95 8.40 -22.30
N THR A 367 10.10 8.03 -21.76
CA THR A 367 10.61 8.50 -20.47
C THR A 367 11.86 9.34 -20.71
N GLN A 368 11.87 10.58 -20.24
CA GLN A 368 13.00 11.49 -20.39
C GLN A 368 13.44 11.97 -19.01
N PRO A 369 14.62 11.57 -18.49
CA PRO A 369 15.17 12.20 -17.30
C PRO A 369 15.40 13.69 -17.56
N THR A 370 15.14 14.51 -16.55
CA THR A 370 15.35 15.96 -16.61
C THR A 370 16.27 16.38 -15.47
N LEU A 371 17.22 17.27 -15.77
CA LEU A 371 18.08 17.87 -14.75
C LEU A 371 17.33 18.90 -13.90
N LEU A 372 16.16 19.34 -14.35
CA LEU A 372 15.31 20.27 -13.62
C LEU A 372 14.70 19.55 -12.41
N ARG A 373 15.12 19.94 -11.21
CA ARG A 373 14.55 19.46 -9.94
C ARG A 373 14.49 17.93 -9.85
N ASN A 374 15.49 17.22 -10.37
CA ASN A 374 15.54 15.75 -10.32
C ASN A 374 14.24 15.09 -10.82
N GLY A 375 13.80 15.44 -12.02
CA GLY A 375 12.48 15.03 -12.53
C GLY A 375 12.49 14.07 -13.71
N ILE A 376 11.34 13.49 -14.02
CA ILE A 376 11.10 12.68 -15.23
C ILE A 376 9.96 13.32 -16.02
N LYS A 377 10.15 13.51 -17.33
CA LYS A 377 9.08 13.85 -18.27
C LYS A 377 8.63 12.61 -19.02
N VAL A 378 7.33 12.38 -19.08
CA VAL A 378 6.72 11.19 -19.67
C VAL A 378 5.67 11.59 -20.71
N PRO A 379 6.00 11.83 -21.99
CA PRO A 379 5.00 12.06 -23.04
C PRO A 379 4.58 10.74 -23.72
N TRP A 380 3.36 10.71 -24.28
CA TRP A 380 2.84 9.59 -25.07
C TRP A 380 1.94 10.05 -26.21
N SER A 381 1.58 9.13 -27.11
CA SER A 381 0.57 9.38 -28.13
C SER A 381 -0.85 9.15 -27.58
N PRO A 382 -1.87 9.92 -28.02
CA PRO A 382 -3.24 9.71 -27.60
C PRO A 382 -3.73 8.28 -27.88
N SER A 383 -4.53 7.72 -26.98
CA SER A 383 -5.23 6.45 -27.20
C SER A 383 -6.35 6.61 -28.24
N ASN A 384 -6.70 5.53 -28.92
CA ASN A 384 -7.77 5.47 -29.93
C ASN A 384 -9.18 5.21 -29.32
N VAL A 385 -9.36 5.55 -28.04
CA VAL A 385 -10.61 5.36 -27.29
C VAL A 385 -10.99 6.67 -26.60
N ALA A 386 -12.25 6.78 -26.15
CA ALA A 386 -12.68 7.89 -25.30
C ALA A 386 -12.07 7.74 -23.90
N VAL A 387 -11.03 8.53 -23.62
CA VAL A 387 -10.29 8.49 -22.36
C VAL A 387 -10.98 9.36 -21.31
N ASN A 388 -11.21 8.80 -20.12
CA ASN A 388 -11.59 9.56 -18.95
C ASN A 388 -10.36 10.28 -18.37
N ARG A 389 -9.29 9.53 -18.11
CA ARG A 389 -7.98 10.03 -17.67
C ARG A 389 -6.86 9.03 -17.96
N TYR A 390 -5.63 9.49 -17.93
CA TYR A 390 -4.45 8.65 -17.83
C TYR A 390 -3.98 8.60 -16.38
N VAL A 391 -3.40 7.47 -15.98
CA VAL A 391 -2.74 7.32 -14.67
C VAL A 391 -1.29 6.95 -14.91
N VAL A 392 -0.38 7.82 -14.47
CA VAL A 392 1.07 7.59 -14.52
C VAL A 392 1.52 7.03 -13.18
N ILE A 393 2.22 5.91 -13.25
CA ILE A 393 2.64 5.11 -12.10
C ILE A 393 4.16 5.18 -12.02
N PHE A 394 4.67 5.60 -10.87
CA PHE A 394 6.09 5.64 -10.55
C PHE A 394 6.39 4.69 -9.39
N TRP A 395 7.49 3.96 -9.48
CA TRP A 395 7.98 3.11 -8.41
C TRP A 395 9.49 3.27 -8.27
N ASP A 396 9.96 3.70 -7.10
CA ASP A 396 11.38 3.68 -6.74
C ASP A 396 11.82 2.22 -6.55
N LEU A 397 12.66 1.74 -7.46
CA LEU A 397 13.13 0.35 -7.51
C LEU A 397 14.34 0.12 -6.59
N ASP A 398 15.01 1.19 -6.15
CA ASP A 398 16.22 1.10 -5.33
C ASP A 398 15.94 1.29 -3.84
N THR A 399 14.78 1.85 -3.49
CA THR A 399 14.30 1.90 -2.10
C THR A 399 13.55 0.61 -1.75
N PRO A 400 14.04 -0.21 -0.81
CA PRO A 400 13.30 -1.39 -0.33
C PRO A 400 11.91 -0.99 0.16
N ASP A 401 10.91 -1.78 -0.19
CA ASP A 401 9.51 -1.57 0.20
C ASP A 401 8.89 -0.24 -0.23
N ALA A 402 9.50 0.47 -1.18
CA ALA A 402 8.96 1.70 -1.71
C ALA A 402 7.50 1.55 -2.14
N TRP A 403 6.74 2.61 -1.84
CA TRP A 403 5.36 2.73 -2.25
C TRP A 403 5.31 3.11 -3.72
N ILE A 404 4.25 2.66 -4.39
CA ILE A 404 3.97 3.09 -5.76
C ILE A 404 3.20 4.41 -5.68
N THR A 405 3.63 5.39 -6.47
CA THR A 405 2.94 6.68 -6.57
C THR A 405 2.19 6.75 -7.88
N MET A 406 0.94 7.19 -7.83
CA MET A 406 0.05 7.25 -8.99
C MET A 406 -0.54 8.64 -9.15
N TYR A 407 -0.47 9.17 -10.35
CA TYR A 407 -0.97 10.50 -10.68
C TYR A 407 -1.90 10.46 -11.87
N ALA A 408 -3.03 11.16 -11.76
CA ALA A 408 -3.98 11.28 -12.86
C ALA A 408 -3.71 12.54 -13.69
N THR A 409 -3.89 12.43 -15.00
CA THR A 409 -3.90 13.57 -15.93
C THR A 409 -4.82 13.31 -17.12
N THR A 410 -5.41 14.37 -17.68
CA THR A 410 -6.12 14.30 -18.97
C THR A 410 -5.21 14.61 -20.16
N ASP A 411 -4.01 15.15 -19.91
CA ASP A 411 -3.02 15.43 -20.93
C ASP A 411 -2.34 14.16 -21.44
N THR A 412 -1.65 14.24 -22.57
CA THR A 412 -0.82 13.15 -23.12
C THR A 412 0.65 13.25 -22.70
N GLN A 413 0.91 13.90 -21.57
CA GLN A 413 2.20 13.94 -20.94
C GLN A 413 2.05 14.16 -19.43
N TYR A 414 3.04 13.71 -18.66
CA TYR A 414 3.17 14.02 -17.24
C TYR A 414 4.62 14.38 -16.89
N SER A 415 4.83 15.14 -15.83
CA SER A 415 6.17 15.42 -15.32
C SER A 415 6.18 15.34 -13.80
N GLU A 416 7.03 14.48 -13.27
CA GLU A 416 7.25 14.33 -11.83
C GLU A 416 8.59 14.96 -11.44
N TYR A 417 8.66 15.55 -10.25
CA TYR A 417 9.84 16.29 -9.77
C TYR A 417 10.19 15.93 -8.33
N ASN A 418 11.39 16.32 -7.89
CA ASN A 418 11.91 16.07 -6.55
C ASN A 418 12.04 14.58 -6.22
N LEU A 419 12.30 13.76 -7.25
CA LEU A 419 12.63 12.35 -7.06
C LEU A 419 14.04 12.20 -6.48
N LEU A 420 14.31 11.07 -5.84
CA LEU A 420 15.58 10.83 -5.16
C LEU A 420 16.72 10.72 -6.18
N TYR A 421 17.75 11.56 -6.00
CA TYR A 421 18.91 11.57 -6.89
C TYR A 421 19.67 10.25 -6.79
N GLY A 422 20.05 9.68 -7.93
CA GLY A 422 20.79 8.41 -8.00
C GLY A 422 19.92 7.16 -7.89
N HIS A 423 18.60 7.29 -7.72
CA HIS A 423 17.67 6.17 -7.67
C HIS A 423 17.10 5.85 -9.05
N ARG A 424 16.81 4.58 -9.29
CA ARG A 424 16.10 4.06 -10.46
C ARG A 424 14.61 4.01 -10.22
N TYR A 425 13.85 4.49 -11.20
CA TYR A 425 12.40 4.47 -11.18
C TYR A 425 11.86 3.66 -12.35
N GLY A 426 10.96 2.73 -12.02
CA GLY A 426 10.04 2.13 -12.98
C GLY A 426 8.90 3.09 -13.29
N VAL A 427 8.47 3.12 -14.55
CA VAL A 427 7.39 4.00 -15.02
C VAL A 427 6.40 3.19 -15.85
N TRP A 428 5.11 3.36 -15.56
CA TRP A 428 4.02 2.82 -16.34
C TRP A 428 2.95 3.87 -16.59
N VAL A 429 2.18 3.73 -17.67
CA VAL A 429 1.00 4.56 -17.93
C VAL A 429 -0.20 3.68 -18.23
N SER A 430 -1.29 3.92 -17.51
CA SER A 430 -2.58 3.27 -17.68
C SER A 430 -3.58 4.21 -18.33
N THR A 431 -4.40 3.68 -19.24
CA THR A 431 -5.57 4.39 -19.79
C THR A 431 -6.79 4.03 -18.95
N TRP A 432 -7.53 5.04 -18.48
CA TRP A 432 -8.81 4.87 -17.82
C TRP A 432 -9.94 5.37 -18.70
N ILE A 433 -11.00 4.57 -18.81
CA ILE A 433 -12.20 4.89 -19.60
C ILE A 433 -13.44 4.76 -18.71
N ASP A 434 -14.54 5.38 -19.12
CA ASP A 434 -15.81 5.25 -18.40
C ASP A 434 -16.51 3.94 -18.80
N LEU A 435 -16.75 3.09 -17.80
CA LEU A 435 -17.57 1.88 -17.92
C LEU A 435 -18.82 2.00 -17.04
N LEU A 436 -19.73 1.03 -17.15
CA LEU A 436 -20.86 0.93 -16.23
C LEU A 436 -20.33 0.75 -14.80
N GLY A 437 -20.61 1.73 -13.92
CA GLY A 437 -20.10 1.75 -12.54
C GLY A 437 -18.92 2.70 -12.29
N GLY A 438 -18.46 3.43 -13.32
CA GLY A 438 -17.49 4.52 -13.19
C GLY A 438 -16.20 4.30 -14.00
N PRO A 439 -15.16 5.13 -13.78
CA PRO A 439 -13.87 4.98 -14.44
C PRO A 439 -13.25 3.62 -14.18
N ALA A 440 -12.63 3.01 -15.19
CA ALA A 440 -11.97 1.69 -15.12
C ALA A 440 -10.61 1.71 -15.82
N GLY A 441 -9.58 1.19 -15.16
CA GLY A 441 -8.19 1.20 -15.65
C GLY A 441 -7.80 -0.11 -16.33
N GLY A 442 -7.27 -0.05 -17.54
CA GLY A 442 -6.70 -1.23 -18.18
C GLY A 442 -5.25 -1.51 -17.76
N ILE A 443 -4.68 -2.57 -18.33
CA ILE A 443 -3.30 -2.98 -18.04
C ILE A 443 -2.34 -1.82 -18.36
N PRO A 444 -1.53 -1.36 -17.38
CA PRO A 444 -0.56 -0.30 -17.61
C PRO A 444 0.54 -0.75 -18.60
N THR A 445 0.93 0.14 -19.51
CA THR A 445 2.07 -0.10 -20.41
C THR A 445 3.36 0.30 -19.70
N SER A 446 4.27 -0.67 -19.53
CA SER A 446 5.62 -0.44 -18.99
C SER A 446 6.54 0.25 -20.00
N VAL A 447 7.41 1.13 -19.53
CA VAL A 447 8.45 1.77 -20.34
C VAL A 447 9.83 1.63 -19.70
N ARG A 448 10.86 2.20 -20.34
CA ARG A 448 12.23 2.11 -19.85
C ARG A 448 12.39 2.80 -18.50
N GLU A 449 13.10 2.14 -17.61
CA GLU A 449 13.50 2.71 -16.33
C GLU A 449 14.35 3.97 -16.50
N VAL A 450 14.28 4.83 -15.49
CA VAL A 450 15.01 6.09 -15.45
C VAL A 450 15.86 6.16 -14.18
N LEU A 451 17.14 6.45 -14.35
CA LEU A 451 18.06 6.78 -13.27
C LEU A 451 18.08 8.31 -13.08
N ILE A 452 17.60 8.77 -11.94
CA ILE A 452 17.51 10.20 -11.62
C ILE A 452 18.90 10.79 -11.46
N GLY A 453 19.14 11.92 -12.15
CA GLY A 453 20.44 12.59 -12.14
C GLY A 453 21.50 11.97 -13.06
N GLY A 454 21.22 10.82 -13.70
CA GLY A 454 22.17 10.15 -14.60
C GLY A 454 22.40 10.90 -15.93
N GLY A 455 21.42 11.66 -16.41
CA GLY A 455 21.52 12.34 -17.71
C GLY A 455 21.66 11.35 -18.88
N SER A 456 22.38 11.75 -19.93
CA SER A 456 22.65 10.88 -21.09
C SER A 456 23.79 9.91 -20.78
N PRO A 457 23.59 8.59 -20.90
CA PRO A 457 24.64 7.62 -20.62
C PRO A 457 25.65 7.54 -21.77
N ALA A 458 26.87 7.09 -21.46
CA ALA A 458 27.94 6.92 -22.44
C ALA A 458 27.82 5.57 -23.17
N PRO A 459 28.31 5.44 -24.42
CA PRO A 459 28.35 4.17 -25.12
C PRO A 459 29.26 3.16 -24.40
N LEU A 460 28.97 1.88 -24.57
CA LEU A 460 29.79 0.82 -24.00
C LEU A 460 31.21 0.86 -24.58
N PRO A 461 32.26 0.70 -23.75
CA PRO A 461 33.62 0.59 -24.29
C PRO A 461 33.81 -0.68 -25.13
N ARG A 462 33.12 -1.77 -24.75
CA ARG A 462 33.19 -3.08 -25.40
C ARG A 462 31.97 -3.93 -25.06
N VAL A 463 31.54 -4.72 -26.04
CA VAL A 463 30.64 -5.86 -25.88
C VAL A 463 31.40 -7.12 -26.30
N THR A 464 31.26 -8.20 -25.54
CA THR A 464 31.80 -9.50 -25.94
C THR A 464 30.66 -10.46 -26.25
N ALA A 465 30.90 -11.38 -27.17
CA ALA A 465 29.97 -12.41 -27.58
C ALA A 465 30.67 -13.77 -27.48
N THR A 466 30.19 -14.63 -26.59
CA THR A 466 30.74 -15.97 -26.37
C THR A 466 29.69 -16.99 -26.75
N ASN A 467 29.98 -17.84 -27.73
CA ASN A 467 29.02 -18.88 -28.09
C ASN A 467 28.94 -19.92 -26.98
N THR A 468 27.73 -20.24 -26.53
CA THR A 468 27.45 -21.35 -25.60
C THR A 468 26.97 -22.60 -26.34
N ALA A 469 26.39 -22.43 -27.52
CA ALA A 469 26.01 -23.48 -28.44
C ALA A 469 26.11 -22.99 -29.91
N PRO A 470 25.99 -23.87 -30.93
CA PRO A 470 26.04 -23.45 -32.35
C PRO A 470 25.00 -22.38 -32.73
N THR A 471 23.90 -22.28 -31.99
CA THR A 471 22.77 -21.36 -32.22
C THR A 471 22.44 -20.52 -30.99
N THR A 472 23.35 -20.42 -30.02
CA THR A 472 23.17 -19.67 -28.78
C THR A 472 24.45 -18.92 -28.41
N VAL A 473 24.30 -17.64 -28.06
CA VAL A 473 25.42 -16.77 -27.69
C VAL A 473 25.10 -16.00 -26.42
N ASP A 474 26.09 -15.90 -25.54
CA ASP A 474 26.07 -15.00 -24.39
C ASP A 474 26.77 -13.69 -24.76
N LEU A 475 26.02 -12.60 -24.66
CA LEU A 475 26.56 -11.25 -24.75
C LEU A 475 26.89 -10.73 -23.35
N SER A 476 28.03 -10.08 -23.19
CA SER A 476 28.40 -9.45 -21.91
C SER A 476 29.18 -8.16 -22.09
N TRP A 477 29.05 -7.27 -21.12
CA TRP A 477 29.69 -5.94 -21.08
C TRP A 477 29.94 -5.49 -19.64
N SER A 478 30.68 -4.39 -19.46
CA SER A 478 30.86 -3.79 -18.14
C SER A 478 29.74 -2.78 -17.85
N ALA A 479 29.29 -2.75 -16.59
CA ALA A 479 28.31 -1.77 -16.13
C ALA A 479 28.79 -0.35 -16.43
N GLN A 480 27.91 0.51 -16.94
CA GLN A 480 28.22 1.91 -17.18
C GLN A 480 27.64 2.80 -16.07
N PRO A 481 28.39 3.83 -15.62
CA PRO A 481 27.81 4.85 -14.78
C PRO A 481 26.66 5.53 -15.52
N ASN A 482 25.65 5.96 -14.77
CA ASN A 482 24.49 6.69 -15.27
C ASN A 482 23.53 5.93 -16.20
N ALA A 483 23.78 4.66 -16.50
CA ALA A 483 22.85 3.82 -17.25
C ALA A 483 21.74 3.29 -16.33
N ALA A 484 20.49 3.51 -16.72
CA ALA A 484 19.35 2.81 -16.12
C ALA A 484 19.25 1.36 -16.63
N GLY A 485 19.72 1.09 -17.85
CA GLY A 485 19.81 -0.26 -18.40
C GLY A 485 20.47 -0.28 -19.79
N TYR A 486 20.29 -1.41 -20.48
CA TYR A 486 20.91 -1.71 -21.77
C TYR A 486 19.85 -2.23 -22.75
N ALA A 487 19.89 -1.76 -24.00
CA ALA A 487 19.04 -2.29 -25.07
C ALA A 487 19.88 -3.04 -26.09
N ILE A 488 19.39 -4.22 -26.48
CA ILE A 488 20.08 -5.14 -27.39
C ILE A 488 19.35 -5.16 -28.71
N TYR A 489 20.10 -4.93 -29.78
CA TYR A 489 19.65 -4.95 -31.15
C TYR A 489 20.41 -6.02 -31.90
N TYR A 490 19.76 -6.64 -32.87
CA TYR A 490 20.41 -7.60 -33.74
C TYR A 490 19.97 -7.42 -35.19
N LYS A 491 20.81 -7.89 -36.11
CA LYS A 491 20.44 -8.11 -37.50
C LYS A 491 21.05 -9.41 -38.01
N SER A 492 20.37 -10.02 -38.97
CA SER A 492 20.95 -11.09 -39.77
C SER A 492 21.98 -10.51 -40.74
N LEU A 493 23.14 -11.16 -40.83
CA LEU A 493 24.15 -10.92 -41.86
C LEU A 493 23.91 -11.77 -43.11
N ILE A 494 23.00 -12.75 -43.04
CA ILE A 494 22.53 -13.48 -44.22
C ILE A 494 21.39 -12.67 -44.85
N ASP A 495 21.58 -12.37 -46.13
CA ASP A 495 20.62 -11.68 -46.97
C ASP A 495 19.62 -12.70 -47.55
N TRP A 496 18.57 -13.02 -46.78
CA TRP A 496 17.53 -13.93 -47.22
C TRP A 496 16.52 -13.27 -48.18
N ASN A 497 16.24 -11.97 -48.02
CA ASN A 497 15.17 -11.23 -48.71
C ASN A 497 15.46 -9.71 -48.91
N GLY A 498 16.72 -9.30 -48.87
CA GLY A 498 17.19 -7.91 -48.89
C GLY A 498 17.94 -7.50 -47.62
N PRO A 499 18.57 -6.30 -47.62
CA PRO A 499 19.28 -5.76 -46.47
C PRO A 499 18.40 -5.77 -45.22
N GLN A 500 18.95 -6.27 -44.11
CA GLN A 500 18.24 -6.33 -42.84
C GLN A 500 18.64 -5.15 -41.95
N ASP A 501 17.65 -4.37 -41.55
CA ASP A 501 17.83 -3.36 -40.52
C ASP A 501 17.95 -4.03 -39.13
N PHE A 502 18.56 -3.31 -38.21
CA PHE A 502 18.61 -3.75 -36.82
C PHE A 502 17.23 -3.70 -36.20
N VAL A 503 16.85 -4.80 -35.57
CA VAL A 503 15.63 -4.93 -34.78
C VAL A 503 16.00 -5.07 -33.31
N ARG A 504 15.20 -4.48 -32.42
CA ARG A 504 15.41 -4.61 -30.97
C ARG A 504 15.07 -6.03 -30.55
N TYR A 505 16.01 -6.72 -29.94
CA TYR A 505 15.80 -8.02 -29.32
C TYR A 505 15.10 -7.86 -27.97
N THR A 506 15.77 -7.21 -27.02
CA THR A 506 15.28 -6.99 -25.65
C THR A 506 15.97 -5.81 -24.98
N SER A 507 15.56 -5.49 -23.74
CA SER A 507 16.26 -4.60 -22.83
C SER A 507 16.59 -5.36 -21.54
N THR A 508 17.67 -4.99 -20.86
CA THR A 508 18.06 -5.56 -19.57
C THR A 508 18.72 -4.55 -18.64
N VAL A 509 18.54 -4.71 -17.33
CA VAL A 509 19.38 -4.03 -16.32
C VAL A 509 20.66 -4.79 -15.99
N ALA A 510 20.73 -6.08 -16.36
CA ALA A 510 21.90 -6.91 -16.17
C ALA A 510 23.03 -6.54 -17.16
N THR A 511 24.22 -7.05 -16.89
CA THR A 511 25.41 -6.85 -17.74
C THR A 511 25.67 -8.02 -18.69
N THR A 512 24.72 -8.94 -18.78
CA THR A 512 24.79 -10.15 -19.60
C THR A 512 23.42 -10.50 -20.16
N VAL A 513 23.35 -11.02 -21.39
CA VAL A 513 22.12 -11.60 -21.96
C VAL A 513 22.46 -12.80 -22.84
N GLU A 514 21.70 -13.89 -22.67
CA GLU A 514 21.75 -15.05 -23.57
C GLU A 514 20.80 -14.79 -24.75
N VAL A 515 21.25 -15.07 -25.98
CA VAL A 515 20.43 -15.02 -27.19
C VAL A 515 20.46 -16.39 -27.86
N ALA A 516 19.29 -17.03 -27.93
CA ALA A 516 19.12 -18.38 -28.48
C ALA A 516 18.39 -18.39 -29.84
N TYR A 517 18.26 -19.58 -30.43
CA TYR A 517 17.55 -19.84 -31.70
C TYR A 517 18.14 -19.11 -32.92
N LEU A 518 19.47 -18.88 -32.91
CA LEU A 518 20.21 -18.18 -33.95
C LEU A 518 20.55 -19.12 -35.13
N PHE A 519 19.58 -19.40 -36.01
CA PHE A 519 19.77 -20.29 -37.17
C PHE A 519 20.17 -19.53 -38.45
N PRO A 520 21.14 -20.03 -39.24
CA PRO A 520 21.80 -21.34 -39.16
C PRO A 520 23.08 -21.36 -38.31
N GLY A 521 23.37 -20.29 -37.57
CA GLY A 521 24.48 -20.21 -36.63
C GLY A 521 24.70 -18.80 -36.11
N THR A 522 25.26 -18.67 -34.91
CA THR A 522 25.45 -17.39 -34.20
C THR A 522 26.25 -16.34 -34.96
N TRP A 523 27.30 -16.75 -35.69
CA TRP A 523 28.19 -15.87 -36.47
C TRP A 523 27.53 -15.23 -37.70
N ASN A 524 26.29 -15.64 -38.02
CA ASN A 524 25.49 -15.02 -39.07
C ASN A 524 24.67 -13.82 -38.55
N TYR A 525 24.92 -13.38 -37.33
CA TYR A 525 24.23 -12.26 -36.71
C TYR A 525 25.23 -11.23 -36.19
N GLN A 526 24.87 -9.96 -36.30
CA GLN A 526 25.55 -8.88 -35.63
C GLN A 526 24.65 -8.36 -34.52
N PHE A 527 25.21 -8.22 -33.33
CA PHE A 527 24.54 -7.68 -32.16
C PHE A 527 25.10 -6.29 -31.87
N CYS A 528 24.24 -5.36 -31.47
CA CYS A 528 24.63 -4.05 -30.99
C CYS A 528 23.95 -3.82 -29.64
N VAL A 529 24.73 -3.35 -28.66
CA VAL A 529 24.22 -2.98 -27.35
C VAL A 529 24.40 -1.48 -27.18
N THR A 530 23.38 -0.84 -26.63
CA THR A 530 23.41 0.57 -26.22
C THR A 530 23.05 0.68 -24.74
N THR A 531 23.64 1.64 -24.05
CA THR A 531 23.18 2.04 -22.73
C THR A 531 22.00 3.01 -22.87
N TYR A 532 21.07 2.97 -21.92
CA TYR A 532 19.98 3.93 -21.87
C TYR A 532 19.75 4.48 -20.47
N ASN A 533 19.20 5.69 -20.42
CA ASN A 533 18.54 6.27 -19.25
C ASN A 533 17.18 6.81 -19.72
N GLY A 534 16.10 6.09 -19.45
CA GLY A 534 14.84 6.25 -20.16
C GLY A 534 15.02 6.10 -21.68
N ASN A 535 14.61 7.09 -22.45
CA ASN A 535 14.76 7.14 -23.91
C ASN A 535 16.03 7.87 -24.37
N LEU A 536 16.90 8.29 -23.47
CA LEU A 536 18.24 8.75 -23.83
C LEU A 536 19.12 7.52 -24.07
N GLU A 537 19.39 7.20 -25.33
CA GLU A 537 20.31 6.13 -25.71
C GLU A 537 21.69 6.68 -26.09
N SER A 538 22.72 5.92 -25.72
CA SER A 538 24.07 6.14 -26.23
C SER A 538 24.24 5.66 -27.68
N GLY A 539 25.45 5.87 -28.23
CA GLY A 539 25.86 5.21 -29.47
C GLY A 539 25.96 3.68 -29.32
N TRP A 540 25.79 2.97 -30.43
CA TRP A 540 25.81 1.50 -30.43
C TRP A 540 27.23 0.95 -30.37
N THR A 541 27.39 -0.11 -29.57
CA THR A 541 28.62 -0.92 -29.55
C THR A 541 28.29 -2.31 -30.04
N CYS A 542 28.89 -2.68 -31.18
CA CYS A 542 28.50 -3.88 -31.91
C CYS A 542 29.56 -4.97 -31.86
N VAL A 543 29.09 -6.23 -31.89
CA VAL A 543 29.92 -7.42 -31.91
C VAL A 543 29.29 -8.46 -32.84
N THR A 544 30.12 -9.20 -33.56
CA THR A 544 29.73 -10.40 -34.30
C THR A 544 30.35 -11.59 -33.60
N PRO A 545 29.58 -12.62 -33.21
CA PRO A 545 30.13 -13.79 -32.55
C PRO A 545 31.15 -14.50 -33.44
N GLU A 546 32.18 -15.09 -32.84
CA GLU A 546 33.11 -15.94 -33.58
C GLU A 546 32.37 -17.13 -34.20
N LYS A 547 32.91 -17.64 -35.29
CA LYS A 547 32.34 -18.81 -35.95
C LYS A 547 32.49 -20.06 -35.09
N TRP A 548 31.40 -20.83 -34.95
CA TRP A 548 31.42 -22.06 -34.16
C TRP A 548 32.34 -23.13 -34.81
N PRO A 549 33.15 -23.86 -34.00
CA PRO A 549 34.01 -24.93 -34.52
C PRO A 549 33.24 -25.99 -35.32
N GLY A 550 33.80 -26.43 -36.44
CA GLY A 550 33.21 -27.49 -37.29
C GLY A 550 32.37 -27.00 -38.48
N PHE A 551 32.10 -25.69 -38.60
CA PHE A 551 31.43 -25.11 -39.77
C PHE A 551 32.43 -24.66 -40.84
N ARG A 552 32.11 -24.82 -42.13
CA ARG A 552 33.05 -24.52 -43.24
C ARG A 552 32.90 -23.14 -43.89
N SER A 553 31.71 -22.59 -44.11
CA SER A 553 31.54 -21.23 -44.67
C SER A 553 31.48 -20.15 -43.59
N THR A 554 31.92 -18.92 -43.90
CA THR A 554 31.88 -17.76 -43.00
C THR A 554 30.58 -16.96 -43.10
N ILE A 555 29.89 -17.02 -44.25
CA ILE A 555 28.58 -16.45 -44.50
C ILE A 555 27.85 -17.43 -45.41
N PHE A 556 26.57 -17.73 -45.16
CA PHE A 556 25.73 -18.34 -46.18
C PHE A 556 25.45 -17.26 -47.25
N SER A 557 26.32 -17.14 -48.24
CA SER A 557 26.00 -16.39 -49.46
C SER A 557 25.13 -17.27 -50.36
N ASN A 558 24.13 -16.68 -50.99
CA ASN A 558 23.17 -17.36 -51.86
C ASN A 558 23.77 -17.98 -53.15
N GLU A 559 25.09 -18.13 -53.24
CA GLU A 559 25.75 -18.54 -54.49
C GLU A 559 25.67 -20.03 -54.80
N THR A 560 25.20 -20.90 -53.90
CA THR A 560 25.01 -22.32 -54.22
C THR A 560 23.87 -22.96 -53.46
N ALA A 561 22.61 -22.69 -53.85
CA ALA A 561 21.52 -23.66 -53.69
C ALA A 561 20.29 -23.24 -54.52
N GLY A 562 20.15 -23.83 -55.71
CA GLY A 562 18.88 -23.87 -56.44
C GLY A 562 17.85 -24.76 -55.75
N VAL A 563 17.53 -24.47 -54.49
CA VAL A 563 16.48 -25.16 -53.73
C VAL A 563 15.61 -24.09 -53.08
N ASN A 564 14.38 -23.98 -53.56
CA ASN A 564 13.29 -23.27 -52.88
C ASN A 564 13.08 -23.91 -51.50
N ARG A 565 13.83 -23.46 -50.48
CA ARG A 565 13.49 -23.69 -49.09
C ARG A 565 12.80 -22.43 -48.59
N THR A 566 11.51 -22.55 -48.33
CA THR A 566 10.76 -21.65 -47.47
C THR A 566 11.39 -21.73 -46.08
N VAL A 567 12.46 -20.96 -45.84
CA VAL A 567 12.94 -20.71 -44.48
C VAL A 567 11.92 -19.75 -43.90
N SER A 568 10.98 -20.25 -43.10
CA SER A 568 10.17 -19.37 -42.28
C SER A 568 11.15 -18.66 -41.34
N THR A 569 11.33 -17.36 -41.50
CA THR A 569 11.79 -16.50 -40.42
C THR A 569 10.70 -16.58 -39.36
N LEU A 570 10.75 -17.62 -38.52
CA LEU A 570 10.04 -17.57 -37.26
C LEU A 570 10.61 -16.32 -36.57
N PRO A 571 9.79 -15.31 -36.22
CA PRO A 571 10.27 -14.26 -35.33
C PRO A 571 10.88 -14.98 -34.14
N MET A 572 12.14 -14.65 -33.80
CA MET A 572 12.83 -15.28 -32.67
C MET A 572 11.86 -15.22 -31.49
N SER A 573 11.31 -16.39 -31.15
CA SER A 573 10.25 -16.46 -30.17
C SER A 573 10.83 -15.96 -28.87
N ASN A 574 10.18 -14.97 -28.29
CA ASN A 574 10.54 -14.33 -27.05
C ASN A 574 10.39 -15.38 -25.92
N SER A 575 11.35 -16.29 -25.78
CA SER A 575 11.47 -17.12 -24.59
C SER A 575 12.01 -16.22 -23.50
N THR A 576 11.08 -15.64 -22.75
CA THR A 576 11.29 -15.17 -21.37
C THR A 576 12.43 -14.17 -21.17
N THR A 577 12.21 -12.91 -21.53
CA THR A 577 12.64 -11.79 -20.68
C THR A 577 11.44 -10.94 -20.35
N GLN A 578 10.61 -11.51 -19.48
CA GLN A 578 9.69 -10.84 -18.57
C GLN A 578 10.50 -10.01 -17.55
N GLU A 579 11.45 -9.17 -17.94
CA GLU A 579 12.03 -8.22 -16.97
C GLU A 579 10.94 -7.26 -16.47
N GLY A 580 10.08 -6.80 -17.39
CA GLY A 580 8.84 -6.12 -16.99
C GLY A 580 7.80 -7.04 -16.33
N GLY A 581 7.97 -8.36 -16.34
CA GLY A 581 6.97 -9.31 -15.82
C GLY A 581 7.07 -9.56 -14.32
N SER A 582 8.28 -9.63 -13.75
CA SER A 582 8.47 -9.68 -12.30
C SER A 582 8.05 -8.36 -11.65
N ASP A 583 8.41 -7.25 -12.27
CA ASP A 583 8.14 -5.93 -11.72
C ASP A 583 6.68 -5.56 -11.90
N LEU A 584 6.08 -5.85 -13.06
CA LEU A 584 4.63 -5.73 -13.23
C LEU A 584 3.90 -6.64 -12.25
N ARG A 585 4.31 -7.90 -12.06
CA ARG A 585 3.68 -8.79 -11.07
C ARG A 585 3.79 -8.26 -9.64
N THR A 586 4.94 -7.73 -9.25
CA THR A 586 5.15 -7.11 -7.94
C THR A 586 4.34 -5.83 -7.80
N MET A 587 4.30 -5.00 -8.84
CA MET A 587 3.50 -3.79 -8.91
C MET A 587 2.00 -4.09 -8.78
N ILE A 588 1.52 -5.13 -9.48
CA ILE A 588 0.15 -5.64 -9.38
C ILE A 588 -0.14 -6.11 -7.94
N THR A 589 0.78 -6.85 -7.33
CA THR A 589 0.63 -7.33 -5.95
C THR A 589 0.55 -6.15 -4.95
N LYS A 590 1.43 -5.15 -5.09
CA LYS A 590 1.42 -3.92 -4.29
C LYS A 590 0.15 -3.10 -4.50
N PHE A 591 -0.36 -3.01 -5.73
CA PHE A 591 -1.63 -2.33 -6.02
C PHE A 591 -2.81 -2.98 -5.29
N PHE A 592 -2.90 -4.31 -5.29
CA PHE A 592 -3.95 -5.03 -4.54
C PHE A 592 -3.78 -4.90 -3.01
N GLN A 593 -2.54 -4.86 -2.50
CA GLN A 593 -2.27 -4.64 -1.07
C GLN A 593 -2.68 -3.23 -0.61
N ALA A 594 -2.56 -2.22 -1.47
CA ALA A 594 -3.04 -0.86 -1.19
C ALA A 594 -4.58 -0.75 -1.15
N GLY A 595 -5.32 -1.86 -1.28
CA GLY A 595 -6.75 -1.92 -0.97
C GLY A 595 -7.67 -1.28 -2.01
N ASN A 596 -7.24 -1.08 -3.26
CA ASN A 596 -8.01 -0.46 -4.34
C ASN A 596 -8.56 0.95 -4.03
N ARG A 597 -8.20 1.53 -2.87
CA ARG A 597 -8.54 2.87 -2.42
C ARG A 597 -7.29 3.72 -2.45
N ILE A 598 -7.21 4.59 -3.46
CA ILE A 598 -6.21 5.67 -3.52
C ILE A 598 -6.93 6.96 -3.14
N THR A 599 -7.42 7.00 -1.92
CA THR A 599 -7.87 8.21 -1.25
C THR A 599 -7.28 8.19 0.17
N LEU A 600 -6.96 9.38 0.68
CA LEU A 600 -6.23 9.74 1.91
C LEU A 600 -6.66 9.08 3.26
N GLU A 601 -7.38 7.95 3.25
CA GLU A 601 -7.55 7.09 4.41
C GLU A 601 -6.35 6.15 4.52
N ASN A 602 -5.18 6.74 4.83
CA ASN A 602 -3.91 6.07 5.02
C ASN A 602 -3.97 5.17 6.26
N SER A 603 -4.50 3.96 6.21
CA SER A 603 -4.27 3.03 7.33
C SER A 603 -2.78 2.66 7.33
N ILE A 604 -1.99 3.27 8.21
CA ILE A 604 -0.66 2.71 8.53
C ILE A 604 -0.94 1.45 9.32
N VAL A 605 -0.68 0.30 8.68
CA VAL A 605 -0.64 -0.98 9.36
C VAL A 605 0.82 -1.22 9.72
N CYS A 606 1.10 -1.43 11.00
CA CYS A 606 2.46 -1.58 11.53
C CYS A 606 2.90 -3.04 11.34
N ILE A 607 3.03 -3.47 10.08
CA ILE A 607 3.39 -4.86 9.75
C ILE A 607 4.91 -5.02 9.84
N SER A 608 5.38 -5.96 10.65
CA SER A 608 6.75 -6.46 10.54
C SER A 608 6.89 -7.23 9.22
N GLY A 609 7.83 -6.81 8.36
CA GLY A 609 8.05 -7.36 7.01
C GLY A 609 8.17 -8.87 6.91
#